data_AF-A0A2V8ILI7-F1
#
_entry.id   AF-A0A2V8ILI7-F1
#
_cell.length_a   1.000
_cell.length_b   1.000
_cell.length_c   1.000
_cell.angle_alpha   90.00
_cell.angle_beta   90.00
_cell.angle_gamma   90.00
#
_symmetry.space_group_name_H-M   'P 1'
#
loop_
_entity.id
_entity.type
_entity.pdbx_description
1 polymer ?
#
loop_
_entity_poly.entity_id
_entity_poly.type
_entity_poly.pdbx_seq_one_letter_code
_entity_poly.pdbx_strand_id
1 'polypeptide(L)'
;WDVDPADPANNHLIAAVIGLRTWETVVIIHKAANYGYSQREGTEVLLPDNTRQTLSGSDELPVYVTDTATHGTVIPNYPVLQYGHTASGGDAIAGGFVYRGKTVPQLQGKYVFGDISTGRVWYADFKEMLAADDGDPRTLAESHEAGIWWDDPADAPDRGSQLYPSMAPIVKAAYHVRGGRHPELPGRSTLASSGRVDLRFAVDRSGELYVLSKSDGMIRIVTGVGPPLTASRDHQHAR
;
A
#
# COMPACT_ATOMS: atom_id res chain seq x y z
N TRP A 1 -10.71 5.30 8.20
CA TRP A 1 -12.06 4.77 8.48
C TRP A 1 -12.69 4.39 7.17
N ASP A 2 -13.12 3.14 7.09
CA ASP A 2 -14.09 2.69 6.14
C ASP A 2 -15.49 2.80 6.78
N VAL A 3 -16.37 3.55 6.14
CA VAL A 3 -17.75 3.73 6.59
C VAL A 3 -18.63 3.24 5.46
N ASP A 4 -19.40 2.19 5.69
CA ASP A 4 -20.41 1.75 4.74
C ASP A 4 -21.68 2.62 4.93
N PRO A 5 -22.07 3.46 3.96
CA PRO A 5 -23.30 4.24 4.09
C PRO A 5 -24.56 3.37 4.14
N ALA A 6 -24.51 2.16 3.59
CA ALA A 6 -25.61 1.20 3.63
C ALA A 6 -25.67 0.43 4.95
N ASP A 7 -24.53 0.33 5.66
CA ASP A 7 -24.43 -0.32 6.97
C ASP A 7 -23.50 0.44 7.93
N PRO A 8 -23.97 1.59 8.48
CA PRO A 8 -23.14 2.44 9.32
C PRO A 8 -22.75 1.80 10.67
N ALA A 9 -23.31 0.64 11.02
CA ALA A 9 -22.91 -0.11 12.21
C ALA A 9 -21.63 -0.93 11.96
N ASN A 10 -21.36 -1.29 10.70
CA ASN A 10 -20.22 -2.10 10.27
C ASN A 10 -19.10 -1.22 9.69
N ASN A 11 -18.65 -0.25 10.48
CA ASN A 11 -17.52 0.60 10.12
C ASN A 11 -16.21 0.01 10.63
N HIS A 12 -15.16 0.13 9.83
CA HIS A 12 -13.84 -0.40 10.16
C HIS A 12 -12.81 0.74 10.20
N LEU A 13 -12.04 0.84 11.28
CA LEU A 13 -10.84 1.66 11.26
C LEU A 13 -9.70 0.83 10.68
N ILE A 14 -9.16 1.26 9.54
CA ILE A 14 -8.04 0.60 8.86
C ILE A 14 -6.81 1.46 9.08
N ALA A 15 -5.68 0.85 9.45
CA ALA A 15 -4.40 1.53 9.56
C ALA A 15 -3.34 0.85 8.67
N ALA A 16 -2.57 1.69 7.98
CA ALA A 16 -1.36 1.26 7.30
C ALA A 16 -0.17 1.55 8.21
N VAL A 17 0.72 0.58 8.40
CA VAL A 17 1.84 0.65 9.34
C VAL A 17 3.12 0.43 8.57
N ILE A 18 4.00 1.43 8.68
CA ILE A 18 5.35 1.38 8.10
C ILE A 18 6.25 0.53 8.99
N GLY A 19 6.87 -0.48 8.39
CA GLY A 19 7.79 -1.37 9.07
C GLY A 19 9.14 -0.72 9.34
N LEU A 20 9.97 -1.41 10.12
CA LEU A 20 11.34 -1.00 10.36
C LEU A 20 12.27 -1.44 9.22
N ARG A 21 12.20 -2.71 8.81
CA ARG A 21 13.12 -3.33 7.83
C ARG A 21 12.50 -4.35 6.90
N THR A 22 11.34 -4.90 7.27
CA THR A 22 10.89 -6.14 6.63
C THR A 22 9.55 -5.96 5.95
N TRP A 23 8.55 -5.49 6.69
CA TRP A 23 7.16 -5.58 6.27
C TRP A 23 6.45 -4.24 6.41
N GLU A 24 5.88 -3.81 5.29
CA GLU A 24 4.78 -2.86 5.28
C GLU A 24 3.47 -3.60 5.51
N THR A 25 2.59 -3.09 6.35
CA THR A 25 1.38 -3.83 6.76
C THR A 25 0.12 -2.99 6.78
N VAL A 26 -1.02 -3.66 6.69
CA VAL A 26 -2.34 -3.09 6.94
C VAL A 26 -3.04 -3.92 8.01
N VAL A 27 -3.64 -3.23 8.98
CA VAL A 27 -4.40 -3.84 10.09
C VAL A 27 -5.82 -3.29 10.13
N ILE A 28 -6.76 -4.13 10.56
CA ILE A 28 -8.09 -3.69 11.02
C ILE A 28 -7.97 -3.38 12.52
N ILE A 29 -8.37 -2.17 12.90
CA ILE A 29 -8.19 -1.65 14.25
C ILE A 29 -9.34 -2.09 15.15
N HIS A 30 -8.98 -2.83 16.20
CA HIS A 30 -9.87 -3.27 17.27
C HIS A 30 -9.59 -2.46 18.54
N LYS A 31 -10.66 -2.19 19.29
CA LYS A 31 -10.55 -1.46 20.55
C LYS A 31 -9.61 -2.19 21.52
N ALA A 32 -8.56 -1.50 21.97
CA ALA A 32 -7.58 -1.98 22.93
C ALA A 32 -6.73 -3.19 22.47
N ALA A 33 -6.70 -3.50 21.17
CA ALA A 33 -5.84 -4.53 20.62
C ALA A 33 -4.36 -4.14 20.65
N ASN A 34 -3.50 -5.16 20.81
CA ASN A 34 -2.06 -5.06 20.68
C ASN A 34 -1.65 -5.61 19.30
N TYR A 35 -0.86 -4.88 18.52
CA TYR A 35 -0.40 -5.28 17.18
C TYR A 35 1.06 -5.77 17.16
N GLY A 36 1.61 -6.08 18.34
CA GLY A 36 2.84 -6.84 18.53
C GLY A 36 4.14 -6.05 18.43
N TYR A 37 4.16 -4.86 17.82
CA TYR A 37 5.38 -4.06 17.74
C TYR A 37 5.86 -3.62 19.15
N SER A 38 7.16 -3.69 19.49
CA SER A 38 8.32 -4.01 18.64
C SER A 38 8.81 -5.45 18.75
N GLN A 39 8.01 -6.39 19.27
CA GLN A 39 8.35 -7.81 19.31
C GLN A 39 7.89 -8.54 18.04
N ARG A 40 6.99 -7.93 17.26
CA ARG A 40 6.55 -8.38 15.95
C ARG A 40 6.75 -7.29 14.91
N GLU A 41 7.09 -7.72 13.71
CA GLU A 41 7.05 -6.91 12.49
C GLU A 41 6.35 -7.75 11.42
N GLY A 42 5.17 -7.30 10.98
CA GLY A 42 4.29 -8.15 10.17
C GLY A 42 3.91 -9.42 10.91
N THR A 43 4.00 -10.55 10.21
CA THR A 43 3.69 -11.89 10.71
C THR A 43 4.89 -12.59 11.37
N GLU A 44 5.98 -11.87 11.65
CA GLU A 44 7.25 -12.42 12.12
C GLU A 44 7.69 -11.82 13.45
N VAL A 45 8.52 -12.59 14.17
CA VAL A 45 9.21 -12.14 15.38
C VAL A 45 10.29 -11.13 15.00
N LEU A 46 10.24 -9.94 15.59
CA LEU A 46 11.30 -8.95 15.50
C LEU A 46 12.26 -9.13 16.68
N LEU A 47 13.52 -9.42 16.38
CA LEU A 47 14.58 -9.63 17.38
C LEU A 47 15.24 -8.29 17.77
N PRO A 48 15.86 -8.18 18.96
CA PRO A 48 16.49 -6.93 19.42
C PRO A 48 17.61 -6.39 18.53
N ASP A 49 18.19 -7.22 17.66
CA ASP A 49 19.20 -6.83 16.66
C ASP A 49 18.59 -6.40 15.32
N ASN A 50 17.26 -6.24 15.26
CA ASN A 50 16.45 -5.94 14.08
C ASN A 50 16.49 -7.03 13.00
N THR A 51 16.85 -8.26 13.35
CA THR A 51 16.63 -9.42 12.49
C THR A 51 15.26 -10.05 12.76
N ARG A 52 14.86 -10.97 11.88
CA ARG A 52 13.53 -11.60 11.91
C ARG A 52 13.61 -13.09 12.11
N GLN A 53 12.60 -13.63 12.78
CA GLN A 53 12.41 -15.06 12.92
C GLN A 53 10.94 -15.42 12.62
N THR A 54 10.74 -16.51 11.90
CA THR A 54 9.39 -17.07 11.70
C THR A 54 8.79 -17.43 13.05
N LEU A 55 7.52 -17.03 13.26
CA LEU A 55 6.79 -17.36 14.47
C LEU A 55 6.71 -18.89 14.65
N SER A 56 6.99 -19.37 15.86
CA SER A 56 6.87 -20.78 16.22
C SER A 56 6.12 -20.92 17.56
N GLY A 57 5.13 -21.80 17.60
CA GLY A 57 4.32 -22.02 18.80
C GLY A 57 3.32 -20.89 19.10
N SER A 58 3.00 -20.71 20.39
CA SER A 58 2.06 -19.68 20.86
C SER A 58 2.69 -18.29 20.79
N ASP A 59 1.97 -17.31 20.26
CA ASP A 59 2.40 -15.91 20.18
C ASP A 59 1.93 -15.10 21.40
N GLU A 60 2.39 -15.48 22.59
CA GLU A 60 2.10 -14.73 23.81
C GLU A 60 3.17 -13.67 24.05
N LEU A 61 2.73 -12.41 24.10
CA LEU A 61 3.57 -11.26 24.39
C LEU A 61 3.31 -10.74 25.81
N PRO A 62 4.36 -10.38 26.57
CA PRO A 62 4.16 -9.69 27.85
C PRO A 62 3.51 -8.32 27.62
N VAL A 63 2.60 -7.95 28.52
CA VAL A 63 1.95 -6.62 28.48
C VAL A 63 2.85 -5.60 29.17
N TYR A 64 3.11 -4.47 28.49
CA TYR A 64 3.88 -3.35 29.04
C TYR A 64 3.00 -2.10 29.16
N VAL A 65 2.77 -1.63 30.39
CA VAL A 65 2.20 -0.30 30.66
C VAL A 65 3.30 0.73 30.97
N THR A 66 4.45 0.24 31.46
CA THR A 66 5.69 0.99 31.71
C THR A 66 6.86 0.28 31.02
N ASP A 67 8.09 0.72 31.28
CA ASP A 67 9.33 0.07 30.84
C ASP A 67 9.58 -1.31 31.48
N THR A 68 8.71 -1.74 32.40
CA THR A 68 8.72 -3.05 33.04
C THR A 68 7.46 -3.83 32.66
N ALA A 69 7.60 -5.15 32.55
CA ALA A 69 6.48 -6.03 32.25
C ALA A 69 5.41 -5.89 33.34
N THR A 70 4.20 -5.57 32.93
CA THR A 70 3.00 -5.61 33.76
C THR A 70 2.51 -7.06 33.87
N HIS A 71 1.66 -7.38 34.85
CA HIS A 71 1.13 -8.73 35.00
C HIS A 71 0.26 -9.14 33.79
N GLY A 72 0.61 -10.27 33.16
CA GLY A 72 -0.18 -10.93 32.13
C GLY A 72 0.49 -10.98 30.75
N THR A 73 -0.10 -11.78 29.86
CA THR A 73 0.27 -11.88 28.45
C THR A 73 -0.91 -11.50 27.56
N VAL A 74 -0.62 -11.17 26.30
CA VAL A 74 -1.61 -10.89 25.26
C VAL A 74 -1.20 -11.61 23.97
N ILE A 75 -2.18 -12.11 23.23
CA ILE A 75 -1.97 -12.57 21.86
C ILE A 75 -2.19 -11.36 20.95
N PRO A 76 -1.23 -11.01 20.07
CA PRO A 76 -1.37 -9.85 19.20
C PRO A 76 -2.45 -10.08 18.13
N ASN A 77 -3.04 -8.98 17.67
CA ASN A 77 -3.77 -8.93 16.42
C ASN A 77 -2.78 -8.80 15.25
N TYR A 78 -3.08 -9.50 14.17
CA TYR A 78 -2.18 -9.65 13.04
C TYR A 78 -2.56 -8.71 11.88
N PRO A 79 -1.61 -8.42 10.97
CA PRO A 79 -1.95 -7.73 9.73
C PRO A 79 -2.86 -8.59 8.87
N VAL A 80 -3.75 -7.93 8.12
CA VAL A 80 -4.62 -8.57 7.13
C VAL A 80 -4.02 -8.55 5.72
N LEU A 81 -2.96 -7.76 5.54
CA LEU A 81 -2.21 -7.60 4.30
C LEU A 81 -0.80 -7.12 4.66
N GLN A 82 0.21 -7.64 3.98
CA GLN A 82 1.57 -7.14 4.09
C GLN A 82 2.36 -7.29 2.79
N TYR A 83 3.38 -6.45 2.59
CA TYR A 83 4.35 -6.61 1.51
C TYR A 83 5.76 -6.26 2.00
N GLY A 84 6.75 -6.88 1.37
CA GLY A 84 8.13 -6.81 1.84
C GLY A 84 8.91 -5.60 1.31
N HIS A 85 9.98 -5.24 2.03
CA HIS A 85 11.03 -4.31 1.57
C HIS A 85 11.91 -4.95 0.49
N THR A 86 11.32 -5.23 -0.67
CA THR A 86 11.96 -5.92 -1.80
C THR A 86 11.74 -5.17 -3.12
N ALA A 87 12.42 -5.59 -4.18
CA ALA A 87 12.27 -4.98 -5.51
C ALA A 87 10.84 -5.07 -6.08
N SER A 88 10.07 -6.09 -5.69
CA SER A 88 8.66 -6.28 -6.06
C SER A 88 7.68 -5.70 -5.04
N GLY A 89 8.17 -5.14 -3.93
CA GLY A 89 7.37 -4.47 -2.90
C GLY A 89 7.66 -2.97 -2.85
N GLY A 90 7.92 -2.46 -1.65
CA GLY A 90 8.14 -1.02 -1.38
C GLY A 90 8.82 -0.77 -0.02
N ASP A 91 9.03 0.49 0.33
CA ASP A 91 9.87 0.95 1.46
C ASP A 91 9.05 1.68 2.54
N ALA A 92 7.83 2.14 2.20
CA ALA A 92 6.96 2.89 3.10
C ALA A 92 5.54 2.97 2.52
N ILE A 93 4.59 2.29 3.13
CA ILE A 93 3.20 2.24 2.69
C ILE A 93 2.57 3.63 2.70
N ALA A 94 2.07 4.02 1.53
CA ALA A 94 1.09 5.08 1.40
C ALA A 94 -0.28 4.42 1.66
N GLY A 95 -0.80 4.61 2.87
CA GLY A 95 -2.11 4.12 3.26
C GLY A 95 -3.22 4.50 2.28
N GLY A 96 -4.40 3.95 2.49
CA GLY A 96 -5.42 3.89 1.45
C GLY A 96 -6.83 4.08 1.97
N PHE A 97 -7.78 3.67 1.14
CA PHE A 97 -9.20 3.64 1.46
C PHE A 97 -9.90 2.56 0.64
N VAL A 98 -11.09 2.14 1.08
CA VAL A 98 -11.93 1.23 0.30
C VAL A 98 -12.71 2.04 -0.73
N TYR A 99 -12.47 1.78 -2.02
CA TYR A 99 -13.03 2.56 -3.10
C TYR A 99 -14.53 2.28 -3.28
N ARG A 100 -15.32 3.37 -3.36
CA ARG A 100 -16.79 3.36 -3.57
C ARG A 100 -17.25 4.29 -4.69
N GLY A 101 -16.32 4.92 -5.41
CA GLY A 101 -16.64 5.77 -6.55
C GLY A 101 -17.21 4.98 -7.72
N LYS A 102 -17.71 5.70 -8.72
CA LYS A 102 -18.36 5.12 -9.91
C LYS A 102 -17.49 5.19 -11.16
N THR A 103 -16.45 6.01 -11.16
CA THR A 103 -15.55 6.16 -12.32
C THR A 103 -14.78 4.88 -12.62
N VAL A 104 -14.43 4.10 -11.59
CA VAL A 104 -13.67 2.84 -11.72
C VAL A 104 -14.45 1.68 -11.07
N PRO A 105 -15.53 1.16 -11.69
CA PRO A 105 -16.37 0.14 -11.08
C PRO A 105 -15.63 -1.12 -10.62
N GLN A 106 -14.54 -1.49 -11.30
CA GLN A 106 -13.71 -2.66 -10.98
C GLN A 106 -12.97 -2.54 -9.64
N LEU A 107 -12.83 -1.33 -9.09
CA LEU A 107 -12.23 -1.09 -7.78
C LEU A 107 -13.27 -0.99 -6.66
N GLN A 108 -14.57 -1.04 -6.95
CA GLN A 108 -15.59 -0.96 -5.90
C GLN A 108 -15.43 -2.12 -4.91
N GLY A 109 -15.40 -1.78 -3.61
CA GLY A 109 -15.18 -2.75 -2.54
C GLY A 109 -13.72 -3.20 -2.40
N LYS A 110 -12.77 -2.58 -3.11
CA LYS A 110 -11.34 -2.87 -2.98
C LYS A 110 -10.64 -1.79 -2.17
N TYR A 111 -9.74 -2.21 -1.28
CA TYR A 111 -8.84 -1.29 -0.57
C TYR A 111 -7.70 -0.90 -1.50
N VAL A 112 -7.64 0.37 -1.89
CA VAL A 112 -6.62 0.92 -2.80
C VAL A 112 -5.55 1.60 -1.96
N PHE A 113 -4.29 1.23 -2.17
CA PHE A 113 -3.14 1.74 -1.42
C PHE A 113 -1.91 1.80 -2.33
N GLY A 114 -0.79 2.27 -1.80
CA GLY A 114 0.43 2.41 -2.58
C GLY A 114 1.67 2.50 -1.70
N ASP A 115 2.77 2.92 -2.30
CA ASP A 115 4.04 3.11 -1.60
C ASP A 115 4.56 4.54 -1.82
N ILE A 116 4.90 5.20 -0.72
CA ILE A 116 5.38 6.57 -0.66
C ILE A 116 6.63 6.73 -1.53
N SER A 117 7.54 5.75 -1.52
CA SER A 117 8.84 5.89 -2.17
C SER A 117 8.78 5.57 -3.67
N THR A 118 8.32 4.36 -4.02
CA THR A 118 8.36 3.79 -5.37
C THR A 118 7.20 4.29 -6.24
N GLY A 119 6.15 4.82 -5.62
CA GLY A 119 4.93 5.24 -6.29
C GLY A 119 4.11 4.10 -6.87
N ARG A 120 4.40 2.85 -6.49
CA ARG A 120 3.58 1.69 -6.87
C ARG A 120 2.21 1.80 -6.22
N VAL A 121 1.22 1.23 -6.89
CA VAL A 121 -0.18 1.25 -6.48
C VAL A 121 -0.69 -0.18 -6.48
N TRP A 122 -1.42 -0.55 -5.45
CA TRP A 122 -2.02 -1.87 -5.32
C TRP A 122 -3.49 -1.75 -4.91
N TYR A 123 -4.20 -2.85 -5.08
CA TYR A 123 -5.50 -3.06 -4.48
C TYR A 123 -5.60 -4.47 -3.88
N ALA A 124 -6.43 -4.61 -2.85
CA ALA A 124 -6.84 -5.89 -2.29
C ALA A 124 -8.36 -5.92 -2.14
N ASP A 125 -8.97 -7.10 -2.23
CA ASP A 125 -10.39 -7.23 -1.98
C ASP A 125 -10.69 -7.00 -0.50
N PHE A 126 -11.55 -6.03 -0.17
CA PHE A 126 -11.76 -5.67 1.23
C PHE A 126 -12.47 -6.79 2.00
N LYS A 127 -13.30 -7.60 1.33
CA LYS A 127 -13.93 -8.75 1.96
C LYS A 127 -12.91 -9.79 2.38
N GLU A 128 -11.88 -10.00 1.56
CA GLU A 128 -10.77 -10.91 1.89
C GLU A 128 -9.91 -10.36 3.02
N MET A 129 -9.68 -9.04 3.06
CA MET A 129 -9.02 -8.40 4.21
C MET A 129 -9.79 -8.60 5.51
N LEU A 130 -11.12 -8.45 5.49
CA LEU A 130 -11.94 -8.72 6.67
C LEU A 130 -11.93 -10.21 7.06
N ALA A 131 -11.87 -11.11 6.08
CA ALA A 131 -11.76 -12.55 6.35
C ALA A 131 -10.39 -12.93 6.95
N ALA A 132 -9.33 -12.19 6.60
CA ALA A 132 -7.98 -12.38 7.15
C ALA A 132 -7.81 -11.81 8.57
N ASP A 133 -8.77 -11.04 9.08
CA ASP A 133 -8.80 -10.56 10.46
C ASP A 133 -9.32 -11.64 11.43
N ASP A 134 -8.80 -12.86 11.31
CA ASP A 134 -9.25 -14.08 11.99
C ASP A 134 -8.41 -14.46 13.22
N GLY A 135 -7.33 -13.70 13.48
CA GLY A 135 -6.38 -13.99 14.55
C GLY A 135 -5.32 -15.03 14.20
N ASP A 136 -5.17 -15.43 12.93
CA ASP A 136 -4.09 -16.29 12.46
C ASP A 136 -3.03 -15.47 11.69
N PRO A 137 -1.76 -15.44 12.13
CA PRO A 137 -0.69 -14.70 11.44
C PRO A 137 -0.37 -15.23 10.03
N ARG A 138 -0.97 -16.33 9.60
CA ARG A 138 -0.73 -16.93 8.29
C ARG A 138 -1.83 -16.59 7.29
N THR A 139 -2.94 -16.03 7.75
CA THR A 139 -4.04 -15.62 6.89
C THR A 139 -3.83 -14.17 6.45
N LEU A 140 -3.59 -13.96 5.16
CA LEU A 140 -3.41 -12.64 4.56
C LEU A 140 -4.27 -12.55 3.30
N ALA A 141 -4.89 -11.39 3.09
CA ALA A 141 -5.52 -11.06 1.82
C ALA A 141 -4.46 -10.90 0.72
N GLU A 142 -4.79 -11.35 -0.49
CA GLU A 142 -3.94 -11.13 -1.65
C GLU A 142 -4.02 -9.67 -2.10
N SER A 143 -2.88 -9.10 -2.49
CA SER A 143 -2.81 -7.78 -3.10
C SER A 143 -2.34 -7.87 -4.54
N HIS A 144 -2.94 -7.08 -5.42
CA HIS A 144 -2.61 -7.03 -6.83
C HIS A 144 -2.06 -5.66 -7.20
N GLU A 145 -0.96 -5.64 -7.93
CA GLU A 145 -0.36 -4.39 -8.42
C GLU A 145 -1.18 -3.81 -9.57
N ALA A 146 -1.41 -2.50 -9.52
CA ALA A 146 -2.12 -1.75 -10.54
C ALA A 146 -1.14 -0.90 -11.36
N GLY A 147 -1.03 -1.19 -12.65
CA GLY A 147 -0.36 -0.31 -13.59
C GLY A 147 -1.18 0.97 -13.85
N ILE A 148 -0.50 2.04 -14.20
CA ILE A 148 -1.09 3.36 -14.42
C ILE A 148 -1.02 3.69 -15.90
N TRP A 149 -2.18 3.85 -16.52
CA TRP A 149 -2.28 4.42 -17.86
C TRP A 149 -2.19 5.94 -17.76
N TRP A 150 -1.26 6.54 -18.49
CA TRP A 150 -1.08 7.98 -18.51
C TRP A 150 -0.73 8.47 -19.90
N ASP A 151 -1.40 9.55 -20.31
CA ASP A 151 -1.10 10.31 -21.51
C ASP A 151 -0.26 11.52 -21.11
N ASP A 152 1.02 11.52 -21.49
CA ASP A 152 1.94 12.60 -21.11
C ASP A 152 1.63 13.84 -21.96
N PRO A 153 1.22 14.98 -21.36
CA PRO A 153 0.92 16.19 -22.11
C PRO A 153 2.16 16.80 -22.80
N ALA A 154 3.37 16.36 -22.46
CA ALA A 154 4.62 16.78 -23.12
C ALA A 154 5.02 15.87 -24.29
N ASP A 155 4.34 14.73 -24.49
CA ASP A 155 4.61 13.82 -25.61
C ASP A 155 3.98 14.30 -26.93
N ALA A 156 4.40 13.67 -28.03
CA ALA A 156 3.80 13.92 -29.34
C ALA A 156 2.29 13.58 -29.31
N PRO A 157 1.42 14.40 -29.94
CA PRO A 157 -0.04 14.26 -29.83
C PRO A 157 -0.62 12.90 -30.29
N ASP A 158 0.15 12.14 -31.06
CA ASP A 158 -0.20 10.83 -31.60
C ASP A 158 0.29 9.64 -30.76
N ARG A 159 1.11 9.89 -29.72
CA ARG A 159 1.67 8.82 -28.88
C ARG A 159 0.62 8.16 -27.98
N GLY A 160 -0.34 8.95 -27.49
CA GLY A 160 -1.43 8.51 -26.63
C GLY A 160 -0.98 7.89 -25.30
N SER A 161 -1.94 7.35 -24.54
CA SER A 161 -1.68 6.79 -23.22
C SER A 161 -0.73 5.60 -23.25
N GLN A 162 0.24 5.61 -22.35
CA GLN A 162 1.19 4.51 -22.11
C GLN A 162 0.94 3.89 -20.74
N LEU A 163 1.26 2.61 -20.59
CA LEU A 163 1.20 1.91 -19.31
C LEU A 163 2.51 2.06 -18.55
N TYR A 164 2.42 2.54 -17.33
CA TYR A 164 3.52 2.65 -16.39
C TYR A 164 3.33 1.69 -15.21
N PRO A 165 4.40 1.05 -14.72
CA PRO A 165 4.30 0.15 -13.56
C PRO A 165 4.09 0.90 -12.23
N SER A 166 4.39 2.21 -12.18
CA SER A 166 4.23 3.02 -10.98
C SER A 166 4.08 4.51 -11.33
N MET A 167 3.78 5.34 -10.33
CA MET A 167 3.72 6.80 -10.48
C MET A 167 5.10 7.45 -10.67
N ALA A 168 6.21 6.76 -10.41
CA ALA A 168 7.54 7.37 -10.40
C ALA A 168 7.94 8.01 -11.75
N PRO A 169 7.78 7.36 -12.91
CA PRO A 169 8.09 7.98 -14.20
C PRO A 169 7.23 9.23 -14.47
N ILE A 170 5.95 9.16 -14.14
CA ILE A 170 4.96 10.24 -14.32
C ILE A 170 5.34 11.46 -13.47
N VAL A 171 5.70 11.22 -12.20
CA VAL A 171 6.09 12.25 -11.24
C VAL A 171 7.43 12.87 -11.60
N LYS A 172 8.38 12.07 -12.08
CA LYS A 172 9.67 12.58 -12.58
C LYS A 172 9.50 13.47 -13.81
N ALA A 173 8.69 13.05 -14.78
CA ALA A 173 8.39 13.86 -15.96
C ALA A 173 7.77 15.21 -15.56
N ALA A 174 6.73 15.19 -14.70
CA ALA A 174 6.06 16.39 -14.22
C ALA A 174 6.99 17.31 -13.40
N TYR A 175 7.85 16.73 -12.55
CA TYR A 175 8.83 17.49 -11.76
C TYR A 175 9.77 18.31 -12.66
N HIS A 176 10.29 17.73 -13.74
CA HIS A 176 11.18 18.45 -14.66
C HIS A 176 10.46 19.53 -15.48
N VAL A 177 9.26 19.24 -15.98
CA VAL A 177 8.41 20.24 -16.67
C VAL A 177 8.15 21.44 -15.77
N ARG A 178 8.04 21.22 -14.46
CA ARG A 178 7.82 22.27 -13.45
C ARG A 178 9.11 22.95 -12.97
N GLY A 179 10.24 22.71 -13.63
CA GLY A 179 11.52 23.39 -13.36
C GLY A 179 12.44 22.66 -12.37
N GLY A 180 12.14 21.40 -12.04
CA GLY A 180 13.02 20.53 -11.26
C GLY A 180 14.39 20.36 -11.91
N ARG A 181 15.45 20.77 -11.20
CA ARG A 181 16.83 20.82 -11.75
C ARG A 181 17.67 19.59 -11.45
N HIS A 182 17.37 18.89 -10.36
CA HIS A 182 18.07 17.65 -10.03
C HIS A 182 17.65 16.57 -11.04
N PRO A 183 18.56 15.74 -11.60
CA PRO A 183 18.22 14.72 -12.60
C PRO A 183 17.25 13.65 -12.09
N GLU A 184 17.13 13.53 -10.77
CA GLU A 184 16.31 12.55 -10.06
C GLU A 184 15.36 13.25 -9.08
N LEU A 185 14.35 12.52 -8.58
CA LEU A 185 13.39 13.07 -7.63
C LEU A 185 14.08 13.44 -6.30
N PRO A 186 13.60 14.47 -5.57
CA PRO A 186 14.10 14.76 -4.24
C PRO A 186 13.77 13.63 -3.24
N GLY A 187 14.49 13.62 -2.12
CA GLY A 187 14.32 12.64 -1.05
C GLY A 187 15.17 11.38 -1.27
N ARG A 188 15.37 10.62 -0.17
CA ARG A 188 16.13 9.37 -0.19
C ARG A 188 15.19 8.20 0.02
N SER A 189 15.40 7.12 -0.73
CA SER A 189 14.78 5.81 -0.52
C SER A 189 15.86 4.74 -0.59
N THR A 190 15.58 3.59 0.02
CA THR A 190 16.42 2.40 -0.10
C THR A 190 16.09 1.56 -1.33
N LEU A 191 14.86 1.67 -1.86
CA LEU A 191 14.35 0.87 -2.98
C LEU A 191 14.08 1.69 -4.24
N ALA A 192 13.56 2.91 -4.11
CA ALA A 192 13.45 3.80 -5.26
C ALA A 192 14.86 4.31 -5.60
N SER A 193 15.42 3.80 -6.70
CA SER A 193 16.81 4.01 -7.12
C SER A 193 17.19 5.48 -7.33
N SER A 194 16.21 6.39 -7.38
CA SER A 194 16.42 7.73 -7.89
C SER A 194 15.47 8.78 -7.27
N GLY A 195 15.28 8.66 -5.96
CA GLY A 195 14.45 9.58 -5.17
C GLY A 195 13.03 9.10 -4.97
N ARG A 196 12.21 9.86 -4.24
CA ARG A 196 10.87 9.41 -3.82
C ARG A 196 9.76 10.12 -4.57
N VAL A 197 8.65 9.42 -4.77
CA VAL A 197 7.40 10.01 -5.25
C VAL A 197 6.70 10.84 -4.17
N ASP A 198 6.79 10.37 -2.92
CA ASP A 198 6.00 10.82 -1.78
C ASP A 198 4.49 10.74 -2.09
N LEU A 199 4.03 9.54 -2.48
CA LEU A 199 2.67 9.23 -2.91
C LEU A 199 1.65 9.32 -1.76
N ARG A 200 0.47 9.85 -2.05
CA ARG A 200 -0.71 9.84 -1.17
C ARG A 200 -1.99 9.67 -1.99
N PHE A 201 -3.03 9.14 -1.35
CA PHE A 201 -4.36 9.01 -1.92
C PHE A 201 -5.36 9.92 -1.20
N ALA A 202 -6.36 10.37 -1.93
CA ALA A 202 -7.51 11.09 -1.39
C ALA A 202 -8.78 10.70 -2.14
N VAL A 203 -9.92 10.93 -1.51
CA VAL A 203 -11.25 10.83 -2.14
C VAL A 203 -12.03 12.12 -1.96
N ASP A 204 -12.85 12.43 -2.95
CA ASP A 204 -13.88 13.46 -2.77
C ASP A 204 -15.20 12.88 -2.22
N ARG A 205 -16.21 13.75 -2.07
CA ARG A 205 -17.54 13.37 -1.56
C ARG A 205 -18.30 12.38 -2.45
N SER A 206 -17.93 12.24 -3.72
CA SER A 206 -18.49 11.24 -4.64
C SER A 206 -17.77 9.89 -4.55
N GLY A 207 -16.71 9.80 -3.74
CA GLY A 207 -15.87 8.61 -3.63
C GLY A 207 -14.86 8.49 -4.76
N GLU A 208 -14.62 9.56 -5.52
CA GLU A 208 -13.70 9.54 -6.65
C GLU A 208 -12.26 9.71 -6.21
N LEU A 209 -11.37 8.98 -6.87
CA LEU A 209 -9.99 8.78 -6.44
C LEU A 209 -9.06 9.87 -6.98
N TYR A 210 -8.28 10.45 -6.07
CA TYR A 210 -7.22 11.38 -6.36
C TYR A 210 -5.87 10.84 -5.87
N VAL A 211 -4.84 11.09 -6.66
CA VAL A 211 -3.45 10.76 -6.36
C VAL A 211 -2.67 12.05 -6.20
N LEU A 212 -2.04 12.21 -5.03
CA LEU A 212 -1.13 13.32 -4.75
C LEU A 212 0.30 12.80 -4.73
N SER A 213 1.22 13.59 -5.28
CA SER A 213 2.66 13.36 -5.18
C SER A 213 3.33 14.64 -4.72
N LYS A 214 4.18 14.54 -3.69
CA LYS A 214 4.83 15.73 -3.13
C LYS A 214 6.00 16.20 -3.98
N SER A 215 6.71 15.27 -4.62
CA SER A 215 7.97 15.58 -5.31
C SER A 215 7.80 16.45 -6.55
N ASP A 216 6.62 16.46 -7.17
CA ASP A 216 6.24 17.38 -8.25
C ASP A 216 5.16 18.40 -7.82
N GLY A 217 4.57 18.24 -6.63
CA GLY A 217 3.53 19.11 -6.09
C GLY A 217 2.19 19.01 -6.81
N MET A 218 1.86 17.84 -7.37
CA MET A 218 0.67 17.63 -8.19
C MET A 218 -0.43 16.84 -7.47
N ILE A 219 -1.68 17.18 -7.79
CA ILE A 219 -2.87 16.36 -7.50
C ILE A 219 -3.44 15.92 -8.85
N ARG A 220 -3.74 14.63 -8.99
CA ARG A 220 -4.28 14.00 -10.20
C ARG A 220 -5.58 13.32 -9.86
N ILE A 221 -6.56 13.39 -10.76
CA ILE A 221 -7.79 12.62 -10.68
C ILE A 221 -7.64 11.35 -11.51
N VAL A 222 -8.15 10.22 -11.00
CA VAL A 222 -8.26 8.98 -11.77
C VAL A 222 -9.56 9.02 -12.57
N THR A 223 -9.45 8.87 -13.89
CA THR A 223 -10.57 9.10 -14.82
C THR A 223 -11.20 7.82 -15.37
N GLY A 224 -10.64 6.64 -15.08
CA GLY A 224 -11.21 5.37 -15.53
C GLY A 224 -10.21 4.22 -15.52
N VAL A 225 -10.60 3.11 -16.15
CA VAL A 225 -9.73 1.97 -16.45
C VAL A 225 -9.19 2.11 -17.86
N GLY A 226 -7.88 1.92 -18.01
CA GLY A 226 -7.27 1.89 -19.34
C GLY A 226 -7.62 0.63 -20.13
N PRO A 227 -7.15 0.52 -21.38
CA PRO A 227 -7.44 -0.65 -22.20
C PRO A 227 -6.88 -1.94 -21.56
N PRO A 228 -7.50 -3.10 -21.82
CA PRO A 228 -6.97 -4.39 -21.40
C PRO A 228 -5.55 -4.59 -21.92
N LEU A 229 -4.70 -5.21 -21.10
CA LEU A 229 -3.38 -5.65 -21.57
C LEU A 229 -3.60 -6.72 -22.63
N THR A 230 -3.20 -6.45 -23.87
CA THR A 230 -3.14 -7.49 -24.89
C THR A 230 -2.09 -8.51 -24.46
N ALA A 231 -2.49 -9.75 -24.20
CA ALA A 231 -1.55 -10.82 -23.90
C ALA A 231 -0.53 -10.93 -25.05
N SER A 232 0.75 -10.71 -24.75
CA SER A 232 1.82 -11.07 -25.68
C SER A 232 1.76 -12.58 -25.93
N ARG A 233 1.82 -12.97 -27.20
CA ARG A 233 1.77 -14.38 -27.65
C ARG A 233 3.08 -15.16 -27.40
N ASP A 234 4.00 -14.66 -26.57
CA ASP A 234 5.38 -15.17 -26.54
C ASP A 234 5.71 -16.19 -25.44
N HIS A 235 4.72 -16.76 -24.74
CA HIS A 235 4.96 -17.83 -23.75
C HIS A 235 4.33 -19.19 -24.13
N GLN A 236 4.49 -19.62 -25.38
CA GLN A 236 4.16 -21.01 -25.78
C GLN A 236 5.36 -21.92 -26.13
N HIS A 237 6.60 -21.46 -25.99
CA HIS A 237 7.77 -22.33 -26.25
C HIS A 237 8.86 -22.18 -25.19
N ALA A 238 8.64 -22.79 -24.02
CA ALA A 238 9.72 -23.33 -23.19
C ALA A 238 9.10 -24.39 -22.25
N ARG A 239 9.15 -25.64 -22.69
CA ARG A 239 9.08 -26.82 -21.81
C ARG A 239 10.48 -27.37 -21.66
#